data_AF-A0A2U3LVF4-F1
#
_entry.id   AF-A0A2U3LVF4-F1
#
_cell.length_a   1.000
_cell.length_b   1.000
_cell.length_c   1.000
_cell.angle_alpha   90.00
_cell.angle_beta   90.00
_cell.angle_gamma   90.00
#
_symmetry.space_group_name_H-M   'P 1'
#
loop_
_entity.id
_entity.type
_entity.pdbx_description
1 polymer ?
#
loop_
_entity_poly.entity_id
_entity_poly.type
_entity_poly.pdbx_seq_one_letter_code
_entity_poly.pdbx_strand_id
1 'polypeptide(L)'
;MAEKWNEEGKIWEPDHGLLDEEQVAKCARADEAGAFRSPVPTRMVSNGEYMPIPQTRQQKEVEARIQELAESAGKKLGIGRRRFLAGTGGMAASLIAMNEVFGRFFHVDPIEMFEPVAYAQSAAPRNLFVFDDQLHMVRGSQRAGGAGLRALSQGPSSAPNFKANPYNPKGLPDERGDVWGVWNPSLVGLPITAANAQIVQFIKDVFLDSQVNIALLSNVTASSVTIGSEARRAPRNVDEALRGEILTAAQTAAARNFVNEISGSTRMMAHGLLYVGKGNLPYIQEQTEKNQPDSWKGYNISNAAKVDDDPNSLMRQWRHDDEEVAYPTFALIEKLYQKQKTKKPGFNNICVHKGLAPGPPDPERGHPGDMPKAAKDWPHLNFITYHACIQPAFFLYDSLQEVKSGKMREGVPDISWTTEYAVLVAPFQNTYAEIGTTWASSVVTFPTVAAHIMGQLMKFMGPDRIVFGSDSVWYGSPQWQIDALWRFQIPEAMRKKYGYPELTEDAKRKILGLNSAKLYGIQGVGSGNLEKRFKPVPKDYEQRMSKELKTIMELPGFTADKMSKFRENYRASGGEPGHTRYGWIRTKD
;
A
#
# COMPACT_ATOMS: atom_id res chain seq x y z
N MET A 1 48.62 -25.41 -5.76
CA MET A 1 48.53 -24.42 -6.86
C MET A 1 47.08 -23.97 -6.92
N ALA A 2 46.79 -22.68 -6.77
CA ALA A 2 45.42 -22.17 -6.73
C ALA A 2 44.85 -22.03 -8.16
N GLU A 3 43.60 -22.48 -8.38
CA GLU A 3 42.91 -22.38 -9.67
C GLU A 3 42.57 -20.93 -10.01
N LYS A 4 42.85 -20.54 -11.27
CA LYS A 4 42.60 -19.19 -11.80
C LYS A 4 41.19 -19.14 -12.37
N TRP A 5 40.41 -18.13 -11.99
CA TRP A 5 38.98 -18.07 -12.29
C TRP A 5 38.65 -17.34 -13.61
N ASN A 6 39.63 -16.64 -14.19
CA ASN A 6 39.48 -16.00 -15.49
C ASN A 6 40.80 -15.98 -16.29
N GLU A 7 40.68 -15.68 -17.58
CA GLU A 7 41.79 -15.66 -18.56
C GLU A 7 42.89 -14.62 -18.23
N GLU A 8 42.59 -13.66 -17.35
CA GLU A 8 43.49 -12.62 -16.87
C GLU A 8 44.36 -13.05 -15.67
N GLY A 9 44.17 -14.27 -15.17
CA GLY A 9 45.06 -14.89 -14.19
C GLY A 9 44.88 -14.45 -12.74
N LYS A 10 43.71 -13.89 -12.36
CA LYS A 10 43.40 -13.57 -10.96
C LYS A 10 43.11 -14.84 -10.14
N ILE A 11 43.66 -14.87 -8.92
CA ILE A 11 43.51 -15.96 -7.94
C ILE A 11 42.28 -15.67 -7.07
N TRP A 12 41.50 -16.70 -6.74
CA TRP A 12 40.37 -16.61 -5.81
C TRP A 12 40.84 -16.18 -4.41
N GLU A 13 40.31 -15.08 -3.87
CA GLU A 13 40.47 -14.74 -2.45
C GLU A 13 39.23 -15.20 -1.65
N PRO A 14 39.39 -15.82 -0.47
CA PRO A 14 38.27 -16.23 0.37
C PRO A 14 37.36 -15.04 0.75
N ASP A 15 36.04 -15.24 0.61
CA ASP A 15 34.99 -14.22 0.72
C ASP A 15 34.73 -13.82 2.20
N HIS A 16 35.58 -12.95 2.76
CA HIS A 16 35.51 -12.46 4.16
C HIS A 16 35.36 -10.94 4.25
N GLY A 17 34.82 -10.32 3.19
CA GLY A 17 34.84 -8.90 2.81
C GLY A 17 35.28 -7.82 3.81
N LEU A 18 34.86 -7.83 5.09
CA LEU A 18 35.29 -6.84 6.10
C LEU A 18 35.36 -7.40 7.55
N LEU A 19 35.18 -8.70 7.80
CA LEU A 19 35.32 -9.27 9.16
C LEU A 19 36.77 -9.69 9.41
N ASP A 20 37.34 -9.28 10.54
CA ASP A 20 38.67 -9.73 10.94
C ASP A 20 38.67 -11.20 11.42
N GLU A 21 39.85 -11.81 11.55
CA GLU A 21 39.99 -13.22 11.94
C GLU A 21 39.35 -13.54 13.30
N GLU A 22 39.31 -12.57 14.23
CA GLU A 22 38.69 -12.74 15.56
C GLU A 22 37.16 -12.74 15.48
N GLN A 23 36.59 -11.92 14.59
CA GLN A 23 35.16 -11.85 14.30
C GLN A 23 34.69 -13.08 13.51
N VAL A 24 35.49 -13.55 12.54
CA VAL A 24 35.23 -14.76 11.77
C VAL A 24 35.24 -16.00 12.70
N ALA A 25 36.15 -16.07 13.68
CA ALA A 25 36.21 -17.17 14.65
C ALA A 25 34.98 -17.29 15.57
N LYS A 26 34.20 -16.20 15.71
CA LYS A 26 32.93 -16.13 16.44
C LYS A 26 31.71 -16.39 15.54
N CYS A 27 31.93 -16.59 14.25
CA CYS A 27 30.90 -16.85 13.25
C CYS A 27 31.01 -18.26 12.64
N ALA A 28 29.95 -18.71 12.01
CA ALA A 28 29.96 -19.85 11.10
C ALA A 28 29.22 -19.48 9.81
N ARG A 29 29.49 -20.22 8.75
CA ARG A 29 28.85 -20.03 7.45
C ARG A 29 27.38 -20.44 7.51
N ALA A 30 26.48 -19.54 7.11
CA ALA A 30 25.03 -19.73 7.19
C ALA A 30 24.53 -20.94 6.37
N ASP A 31 25.32 -21.33 5.37
CA ASP A 31 25.17 -22.47 4.48
C ASP A 31 25.72 -23.80 5.03
N GLU A 32 26.59 -23.76 6.03
CA GLU A 32 27.31 -24.93 6.55
C GLU A 32 26.97 -25.26 8.02
N ALA A 33 26.49 -24.29 8.80
CA ALA A 33 26.37 -24.38 10.26
C ALA A 33 25.11 -25.09 10.81
N GLY A 34 24.35 -25.82 9.98
CA GLY A 34 23.18 -26.58 10.44
C GLY A 34 22.05 -25.74 11.08
N ALA A 35 22.01 -24.43 10.84
CA ALA A 35 21.07 -23.52 11.49
C ALA A 35 19.61 -23.71 11.02
N PHE A 36 18.70 -23.74 12.00
CA PHE A 36 17.27 -23.96 11.84
C PHE A 36 16.59 -22.95 10.90
N ARG A 37 15.75 -23.45 9.98
CA ARG A 37 15.06 -22.67 8.94
C ARG A 37 13.58 -22.45 9.32
N SER A 38 13.34 -21.43 10.14
CA SER A 38 12.00 -20.94 10.55
C SER A 38 11.38 -19.99 9.51
N PRO A 39 10.03 -19.90 9.38
CA PRO A 39 9.36 -18.91 8.54
C PRO A 39 9.47 -17.46 9.03
N VAL A 40 9.87 -17.23 10.29
CA VAL A 40 10.29 -15.92 10.82
C VAL A 40 11.75 -16.04 11.25
N PRO A 41 12.69 -15.21 10.73
CA PRO A 41 14.07 -15.25 11.17
C PRO A 41 14.17 -14.72 12.58
N THR A 42 14.83 -15.49 13.44
CA THR A 42 15.00 -15.20 14.85
C THR A 42 16.45 -14.81 15.17
N ARG A 43 17.33 -14.74 14.16
CA ARG A 43 18.73 -14.34 14.26
C ARG A 43 19.17 -13.53 13.05
N MET A 44 20.09 -12.59 13.27
CA MET A 44 20.72 -11.78 12.23
C MET A 44 21.72 -12.63 11.43
N VAL A 45 21.70 -12.52 10.10
CA VAL A 45 22.70 -13.12 9.18
C VAL A 45 23.45 -11.97 8.52
N SER A 46 24.77 -11.96 8.65
CA SER A 46 25.65 -10.94 8.07
C SER A 46 26.20 -11.42 6.73
N ASN A 47 26.46 -10.49 5.81
CA ASN A 47 27.18 -10.75 4.56
C ASN A 47 28.71 -10.68 4.73
N GLY A 48 29.22 -10.47 5.95
CA GLY A 48 30.65 -10.26 6.20
C GLY A 48 31.06 -8.78 6.26
N GLU A 49 30.11 -7.85 6.22
CA GLU A 49 30.41 -6.40 6.35
C GLU A 49 30.25 -5.87 7.80
N TYR A 50 29.57 -6.60 8.68
CA TYR A 50 29.38 -6.24 10.09
C TYR A 50 29.17 -7.48 10.98
N MET A 51 29.54 -7.41 12.26
CA MET A 51 29.35 -8.52 13.19
C MET A 51 27.85 -8.71 13.50
N PRO A 52 27.23 -9.86 13.21
CA PRO A 52 25.81 -10.06 13.49
C PRO A 52 25.54 -10.06 15.01
N ILE A 53 24.44 -9.44 15.44
CA ILE A 53 24.08 -9.33 16.86
C ILE A 53 23.52 -10.65 17.42
N PRO A 54 23.78 -10.98 18.69
CA PRO A 54 23.19 -12.14 19.34
C PRO A 54 21.66 -12.02 19.45
N GLN A 55 20.98 -13.15 19.32
CA GLN A 55 19.55 -13.27 19.55
C GLN A 55 19.18 -12.86 20.98
N THR A 56 18.15 -12.02 21.13
CA THR A 56 17.64 -11.62 22.45
C THR A 56 16.97 -12.79 23.18
N ARG A 57 16.85 -12.70 24.51
CA ARG A 57 16.24 -13.77 25.33
C ARG A 57 14.79 -14.06 24.93
N GLN A 58 13.98 -13.02 24.72
CA GLN A 58 12.59 -13.18 24.31
C GLN A 58 12.46 -13.75 22.88
N GLN A 59 13.39 -13.43 21.97
CA GLN A 59 13.43 -14.06 20.64
C GLN A 59 13.83 -15.55 20.71
N LYS A 60 14.74 -15.93 21.61
CA LYS A 60 15.04 -17.35 21.89
C LYS A 60 13.78 -18.06 22.40
N GLU A 61 13.00 -17.40 23.26
CA GLU A 61 11.75 -17.93 23.80
C GLU A 61 10.67 -18.10 22.72
N VAL A 62 10.45 -17.11 21.85
CA VAL A 62 9.52 -17.24 20.71
C VAL A 62 9.96 -18.34 19.74
N GLU A 63 11.25 -18.40 19.39
CA GLU A 63 11.76 -19.42 18.48
C GLU A 63 11.59 -20.83 19.04
N ALA A 64 11.99 -21.02 20.31
CA ALA A 64 11.82 -22.29 21.00
C ALA A 64 10.33 -22.68 21.05
N ARG A 65 9.45 -21.70 21.29
CA ARG A 65 8.01 -21.96 21.36
C ARG A 65 7.40 -22.31 20.01
N ILE A 66 7.79 -21.63 18.93
CA ILE A 66 7.39 -21.99 17.55
C ILE A 66 7.89 -23.40 17.21
N GLN A 67 9.13 -23.74 17.59
CA GLN A 67 9.69 -25.08 17.37
C GLN A 67 8.89 -26.15 18.11
N GLU A 68 8.56 -25.92 19.38
CA GLU A 68 7.77 -26.83 20.21
C GLU A 68 6.36 -27.05 19.64
N LEU A 69 5.68 -25.95 19.28
CA LEU A 69 4.34 -25.99 18.69
C LEU A 69 4.35 -26.69 17.32
N ALA A 70 5.33 -26.39 16.47
CA ALA A 70 5.45 -27.00 15.15
C ALA A 70 5.88 -28.47 15.19
N GLU A 71 6.67 -28.88 16.18
CA GLU A 71 7.01 -30.29 16.39
C GLU A 71 5.81 -31.08 16.92
N SER A 72 5.13 -30.54 17.91
CA SER A 72 3.90 -31.13 18.47
C SER A 72 2.81 -31.26 17.39
N ALA A 73 2.61 -30.22 16.58
CA ALA A 73 1.60 -30.22 15.52
C ALA A 73 1.99 -31.01 14.28
N GLY A 74 3.25 -30.97 13.86
CA GLY A 74 3.76 -31.83 12.79
C GLY A 74 3.59 -33.33 13.11
N LYS A 75 3.90 -33.74 14.35
CA LYS A 75 3.69 -35.12 14.81
C LYS A 75 2.22 -35.52 14.77
N LYS A 76 1.32 -34.66 15.27
CA LYS A 76 -0.13 -34.94 15.27
C LYS A 76 -0.74 -35.01 13.88
N LEU A 77 -0.23 -34.24 12.93
CA LEU A 77 -0.75 -34.16 11.55
C LEU A 77 -0.08 -35.13 10.57
N GLY A 78 0.94 -35.87 11.00
CA GLY A 78 1.69 -36.77 10.11
C GLY A 78 2.48 -36.06 9.00
N ILE A 79 2.79 -34.77 9.16
CA ILE A 79 3.56 -33.98 8.18
C ILE A 79 4.87 -33.47 8.78
N GLY A 80 5.91 -33.41 7.95
CA GLY A 80 7.21 -32.90 8.40
C GLY A 80 7.12 -31.44 8.85
N ARG A 81 7.85 -31.08 9.92
CA ARG A 81 7.92 -29.73 10.52
C ARG A 81 8.07 -28.60 9.49
N ARG A 82 8.92 -28.80 8.47
CA ARG A 82 9.15 -27.83 7.39
C ARG A 82 7.91 -27.61 6.52
N ARG A 83 7.14 -28.68 6.27
CA ARG A 83 5.89 -28.62 5.50
C ARG A 83 4.76 -28.00 6.34
N PHE A 84 4.73 -28.28 7.63
CA PHE A 84 3.80 -27.66 8.59
C PHE A 84 3.99 -26.14 8.66
N LEU A 85 5.23 -25.70 8.87
CA LEU A 85 5.58 -24.27 9.00
C LEU A 85 5.35 -23.47 7.71
N ALA A 86 5.34 -24.12 6.54
CA ALA A 86 5.04 -23.49 5.26
C ALA A 86 3.52 -23.38 4.97
N GLY A 87 2.67 -23.96 5.82
CA GLY A 87 1.22 -23.93 5.70
C GLY A 87 0.54 -22.98 6.68
N THR A 88 -0.79 -22.94 6.66
CA THR A 88 -1.62 -22.10 7.52
C THR A 88 -1.43 -22.39 9.02
N GLY A 89 -1.20 -23.65 9.39
CA GLY A 89 -0.89 -24.05 10.76
C GLY A 89 0.43 -23.46 11.29
N GLY A 90 1.40 -23.19 10.40
CA GLY A 90 2.63 -22.49 10.73
C GLY A 90 2.42 -21.02 11.09
N MET A 91 1.47 -20.34 10.43
CA MET A 91 1.06 -18.97 10.77
C MET A 91 0.35 -18.94 12.13
N ALA A 92 -0.60 -19.86 12.37
CA ALA A 92 -1.29 -19.98 13.66
C ALA A 92 -0.31 -20.22 14.82
N ALA A 93 0.64 -21.15 14.67
CA ALA A 93 1.67 -21.42 15.68
C ALA A 93 2.55 -20.18 15.96
N SER A 94 2.83 -19.37 14.94
CA SER A 94 3.60 -18.13 15.08
C SER A 94 2.82 -17.06 15.84
N LEU A 95 1.53 -16.87 15.52
CA LEU A 95 0.66 -15.91 16.22
C LEU A 95 0.39 -16.32 17.68
N ILE A 96 0.28 -17.63 17.96
CA ILE A 96 0.17 -18.15 19.34
C ILE A 96 1.46 -17.88 20.12
N ALA A 97 2.62 -18.21 19.57
CA ALA A 97 3.90 -17.96 20.23
C ALA A 97 4.12 -16.45 20.49
N MET A 98 3.70 -15.59 19.56
CA MET A 98 3.74 -14.13 19.76
C MET A 98 2.76 -13.67 20.84
N ASN A 99 1.54 -14.23 20.87
CA ASN A 99 0.58 -13.93 21.94
C ASN A 99 1.09 -14.36 23.32
N GLU A 100 1.75 -15.51 23.42
CA GLU A 100 2.29 -16.05 24.68
C GLU A 100 3.51 -15.27 25.19
N VAL A 101 4.33 -14.72 24.30
CA VAL A 101 5.54 -13.96 24.68
C VAL A 101 5.28 -12.45 24.84
N PHE A 102 4.39 -11.87 24.03
CA PHE A 102 4.19 -10.42 23.97
C PHE A 102 2.79 -9.94 24.42
N GLY A 103 1.82 -10.85 24.58
CA GLY A 103 0.43 -10.51 24.96
C GLY A 103 -0.58 -10.70 23.83
N ARG A 104 -1.88 -10.79 24.16
CA ARG A 104 -2.96 -11.14 23.21
C ARG A 104 -3.29 -10.01 22.23
N PHE A 105 -2.62 -9.97 21.08
CA PHE A 105 -2.87 -9.04 19.98
C PHE A 105 -3.63 -9.66 18.81
N PHE A 106 -3.59 -10.98 18.68
CA PHE A 106 -4.21 -11.72 17.57
C PHE A 106 -5.27 -12.69 18.08
N HIS A 107 -6.44 -12.72 17.44
CA HIS A 107 -7.41 -13.78 17.67
C HIS A 107 -6.96 -15.02 16.88
N VAL A 108 -6.46 -16.02 17.60
CA VAL A 108 -6.01 -17.31 17.07
C VAL A 108 -6.36 -18.40 18.08
N ASP A 109 -7.16 -19.38 17.65
CA ASP A 109 -7.46 -20.57 18.44
C ASP A 109 -6.34 -21.62 18.24
N PRO A 110 -5.83 -22.27 19.30
CA PRO A 110 -4.87 -23.37 19.18
C PRO A 110 -5.27 -24.48 18.19
N ILE A 111 -6.57 -24.70 17.94
CA ILE A 111 -7.05 -25.67 16.96
C ILE A 111 -6.69 -25.30 15.51
N GLU A 112 -6.47 -24.00 15.24
CA GLU A 112 -6.03 -23.49 13.93
C GLU A 112 -4.64 -23.97 13.52
N MET A 113 -3.82 -24.43 14.48
CA MET A 113 -2.56 -25.11 14.16
C MET A 113 -2.81 -26.44 13.44
N PHE A 114 -3.90 -27.14 13.76
CA PHE A 114 -4.13 -28.51 13.31
C PHE A 114 -5.14 -28.59 12.15
N GLU A 115 -6.08 -27.65 12.09
CA GLU A 115 -7.15 -27.70 11.11
C GLU A 115 -7.11 -26.49 10.16
N PRO A 116 -6.79 -26.69 8.87
CA PRO A 116 -6.93 -25.65 7.84
C PRO A 116 -8.35 -25.06 7.78
N VAL A 117 -9.36 -25.84 8.21
CA VAL A 117 -10.76 -25.39 8.33
C VAL A 117 -10.93 -24.38 9.47
N ALA A 118 -10.25 -24.55 10.61
CA ALA A 118 -10.27 -23.57 11.69
C ALA A 118 -9.56 -22.26 11.30
N TYR A 119 -8.47 -22.33 10.52
CA TYR A 119 -7.89 -21.14 9.89
C TYR A 119 -8.86 -20.46 8.90
N ALA A 120 -9.61 -21.25 8.11
CA ALA A 120 -10.64 -20.72 7.20
C ALA A 120 -11.81 -20.06 7.96
N GLN A 121 -12.05 -20.42 9.21
CA GLN A 121 -13.04 -19.77 10.09
C GLN A 121 -12.56 -18.41 10.63
N SER A 122 -11.23 -18.15 10.67
CA SER A 122 -10.63 -16.89 11.15
C SER A 122 -10.13 -15.96 10.03
N ALA A 123 -10.01 -16.45 8.79
CA ALA A 123 -9.63 -15.66 7.61
C ALA A 123 -10.79 -14.79 7.10
N ALA A 124 -10.48 -13.81 6.24
CA ALA A 124 -11.53 -13.04 5.57
C ALA A 124 -12.49 -13.99 4.82
N PRO A 125 -13.81 -13.94 5.09
CA PRO A 125 -14.77 -14.84 4.46
C PRO A 125 -14.73 -14.68 2.94
N ARG A 126 -14.87 -15.79 2.20
CA ARG A 126 -14.93 -15.75 0.73
C ARG A 126 -16.14 -14.99 0.18
N ASN A 127 -17.19 -14.87 0.97
CA ASN A 127 -18.38 -14.07 0.66
C ASN A 127 -18.26 -12.59 1.10
N LEU A 128 -17.08 -12.16 1.56
CA LEU A 128 -16.83 -10.76 1.86
C LEU A 128 -16.76 -9.97 0.55
N PHE A 129 -17.63 -8.97 0.41
CA PHE A 129 -17.51 -8.00 -0.65
C PHE A 129 -16.39 -7.00 -0.32
N VAL A 130 -15.36 -6.97 -1.17
CA VAL A 130 -14.22 -6.04 -1.05
C VAL A 130 -14.23 -5.07 -2.20
N PHE A 131 -14.29 -3.78 -1.86
CA PHE A 131 -14.09 -2.67 -2.77
C PHE A 131 -12.79 -1.97 -2.34
N ASP A 132 -11.78 -1.99 -3.20
CA ASP A 132 -10.54 -1.29 -2.95
C ASP A 132 -10.64 0.12 -3.56
N ASP A 133 -10.80 1.12 -2.69
CA ASP A 133 -11.11 2.51 -3.08
C ASP A 133 -9.89 3.27 -3.61
N GLN A 134 -8.68 2.78 -3.36
CA GLN A 134 -7.45 3.44 -3.81
C GLN A 134 -6.40 2.42 -4.23
N LEU A 135 -6.14 2.36 -5.53
CA LEU A 135 -5.06 1.55 -6.10
C LEU A 135 -4.23 2.33 -7.11
N HIS A 136 -2.91 2.20 -7.03
CA HIS A 136 -1.97 2.75 -8.00
C HIS A 136 -1.26 1.66 -8.82
N MET A 137 -1.10 1.94 -10.12
CA MET A 137 -0.16 1.28 -11.01
C MET A 137 0.61 2.36 -11.79
N VAL A 138 1.61 1.98 -12.58
CA VAL A 138 2.44 2.90 -13.37
C VAL A 138 2.41 2.52 -14.85
N ARG A 139 2.46 3.53 -15.72
CA ARG A 139 2.64 3.33 -17.17
C ARG A 139 4.00 2.74 -17.51
N GLY A 140 4.09 2.08 -18.66
CA GLY A 140 5.27 1.33 -19.07
C GLY A 140 6.55 2.15 -19.26
N SER A 141 6.44 3.44 -19.61
CA SER A 141 7.61 4.32 -19.69
C SER A 141 8.19 4.70 -18.32
N GLN A 142 7.41 4.55 -17.24
CA GLN A 142 7.83 4.92 -15.90
C GLN A 142 8.59 3.77 -15.21
N ARG A 143 9.92 3.90 -15.18
CA ARG A 143 10.81 2.82 -14.72
C ARG A 143 11.13 2.80 -13.24
N ALA A 144 10.84 3.87 -12.51
CA ALA A 144 11.19 4.03 -11.10
C ALA A 144 9.98 4.06 -10.14
N GLY A 145 8.75 4.02 -10.67
CA GLY A 145 7.56 4.19 -9.85
C GLY A 145 7.37 3.03 -8.87
N GLY A 146 7.16 3.36 -7.59
CA GLY A 146 6.84 2.39 -6.54
C GLY A 146 8.02 1.61 -5.94
N ALA A 147 9.24 1.71 -6.50
CA ALA A 147 10.39 0.91 -6.04
C ALA A 147 10.73 1.12 -4.55
N GLY A 148 10.66 2.36 -4.07
CA GLY A 148 10.87 2.67 -2.65
C GLY A 148 9.80 2.05 -1.75
N LEU A 149 8.52 2.09 -2.15
CA LEU A 149 7.42 1.51 -1.36
C LEU A 149 7.42 -0.03 -1.42
N ARG A 150 7.91 -0.58 -2.53
CA ARG A 150 8.24 -2.00 -2.63
C ARG A 150 9.35 -2.40 -1.68
N ALA A 151 10.44 -1.63 -1.62
CA ALA A 151 11.54 -1.87 -0.67
C ALA A 151 11.05 -1.75 0.78
N LEU A 152 10.26 -0.72 1.09
CA LEU A 152 9.64 -0.51 2.40
C LEU A 152 8.89 -1.77 2.86
N SER A 153 8.03 -2.31 1.98
CA SER A 153 7.22 -3.48 2.32
C SER A 153 7.97 -4.81 2.29
N GLN A 154 9.00 -4.94 1.45
CA GLN A 154 9.85 -6.13 1.36
C GLN A 154 10.79 -6.32 2.54
N GLY A 155 11.23 -5.23 3.16
CA GLY A 155 12.24 -5.28 4.21
C GLY A 155 13.69 -5.38 3.68
N PRO A 156 14.67 -5.42 4.59
CA PRO A 156 16.11 -5.30 4.27
C PRO A 156 16.66 -6.49 3.49
N SER A 157 16.02 -7.66 3.57
CA SER A 157 16.56 -8.92 3.08
C SER A 157 16.53 -9.09 1.56
N SER A 158 15.90 -8.19 0.80
CA SER A 158 15.68 -8.37 -0.65
C SER A 158 15.54 -7.10 -1.48
N ALA A 159 15.89 -5.94 -0.91
CA ALA A 159 15.97 -4.68 -1.63
C ALA A 159 17.43 -4.33 -1.92
N PRO A 160 18.16 -5.05 -2.81
CA PRO A 160 19.61 -4.92 -2.97
C PRO A 160 20.06 -3.50 -3.34
N ASN A 161 19.16 -2.71 -3.94
CA ASN A 161 19.41 -1.32 -4.31
C ASN A 161 19.14 -0.32 -3.17
N PHE A 162 18.72 -0.77 -2.00
CA PHE A 162 18.36 0.06 -0.85
C PHE A 162 19.18 -0.37 0.38
N LYS A 163 20.06 0.52 0.85
CA LYS A 163 20.96 0.26 2.00
C LYS A 163 20.26 0.41 3.36
N ALA A 164 19.11 1.08 3.39
CA ALA A 164 18.30 1.33 4.58
C ALA A 164 16.84 1.54 4.17
N ASN A 165 15.94 1.56 5.15
CA ASN A 165 14.52 1.85 4.91
C ASN A 165 14.37 3.23 4.26
N PRO A 166 13.86 3.32 3.01
CA PRO A 166 13.82 4.58 2.27
C PRO A 166 12.88 5.62 2.88
N TYR A 167 11.99 5.22 3.79
CA TYR A 167 11.05 6.11 4.48
C TYR A 167 11.27 6.18 5.99
N ASN A 168 12.40 5.66 6.48
CA ASN A 168 12.86 5.83 7.86
C ASN A 168 14.35 6.21 7.89
N PRO A 169 14.72 7.40 7.35
CA PRO A 169 16.12 7.81 7.24
C PRO A 169 16.81 8.03 8.60
N LYS A 170 16.03 8.22 9.67
CA LYS A 170 16.53 8.40 11.03
C LYS A 170 16.86 7.08 11.74
N GLY A 171 16.56 5.94 11.12
CA GLY A 171 16.84 4.63 11.71
C GLY A 171 16.06 4.35 13.00
N LEU A 172 14.84 4.89 13.13
CA LEU A 172 14.04 4.78 14.34
C LEU A 172 13.36 3.41 14.43
N PRO A 173 13.29 2.78 15.62
CA PRO A 173 12.64 1.47 15.75
C PRO A 173 11.11 1.57 15.68
N ASP A 174 10.48 0.57 15.06
CA ASP A 174 9.04 0.32 15.15
C ASP A 174 8.66 -0.27 16.54
N GLU A 175 7.40 -0.61 16.78
CA GLU A 175 6.96 -1.17 18.08
C GLU A 175 7.56 -2.55 18.40
N ARG A 176 8.13 -3.25 17.40
CA ARG A 176 8.85 -4.52 17.58
C ARG A 176 10.34 -4.32 17.82
N GLY A 177 10.83 -3.08 17.75
CA GLY A 177 12.25 -2.75 17.82
C GLY A 177 12.96 -2.79 16.47
N ASP A 178 12.24 -3.05 15.37
CA ASP A 178 12.83 -3.15 14.04
C ASP A 178 12.92 -1.78 13.39
N VAL A 179 14.11 -1.42 12.90
CA VAL A 179 14.30 -0.20 12.10
C VAL A 179 13.72 -0.35 10.68
N TRP A 180 13.69 -1.59 10.20
CA TRP A 180 13.15 -1.97 8.90
C TRP A 180 12.60 -3.39 8.95
N GLY A 181 11.39 -3.53 9.49
CA GLY A 181 10.66 -4.80 9.47
C GLY A 181 10.06 -5.10 8.10
N VAL A 182 9.87 -6.38 7.79
CA VAL A 182 9.14 -6.83 6.61
C VAL A 182 7.64 -6.57 6.81
N TRP A 183 7.00 -5.85 5.90
CA TRP A 183 5.53 -5.65 5.94
C TRP A 183 4.80 -6.82 5.31
N ASN A 184 5.24 -7.22 4.12
CA ASN A 184 4.64 -8.31 3.36
C ASN A 184 5.66 -9.43 3.09
N PRO A 185 5.62 -10.53 3.87
CA PRO A 185 6.53 -11.66 3.73
C PRO A 185 6.52 -12.31 2.35
N SER A 186 5.39 -12.26 1.62
CA SER A 186 5.28 -12.83 0.27
C SER A 186 6.17 -12.13 -0.76
N LEU A 187 6.71 -10.96 -0.42
CA LEU A 187 7.59 -10.21 -1.30
C LEU A 187 9.08 -10.52 -1.10
N VAL A 188 9.44 -11.21 -0.01
CA VAL A 188 10.83 -11.50 0.33
C VAL A 188 11.44 -12.40 -0.74
N GLY A 189 12.62 -12.02 -1.22
CA GLY A 189 13.37 -12.69 -2.28
C GLY A 189 12.93 -12.33 -3.70
N LEU A 190 11.83 -11.58 -3.87
CA LEU A 190 11.36 -11.17 -5.19
C LEU A 190 12.08 -9.90 -5.68
N PRO A 191 12.45 -9.83 -6.97
CA PRO A 191 13.14 -8.66 -7.51
C PRO A 191 12.26 -7.41 -7.46
N ILE A 192 12.87 -6.26 -7.22
CA ILE A 192 12.22 -4.95 -7.35
C ILE A 192 12.39 -4.49 -8.80
N THR A 193 11.34 -4.65 -9.60
CA THR A 193 11.35 -4.22 -11.01
C THR A 193 10.18 -3.29 -11.30
N ALA A 194 10.30 -2.45 -12.34
CA ALA A 194 9.21 -1.60 -12.80
C ALA A 194 7.95 -2.40 -13.18
N ALA A 195 8.13 -3.62 -13.71
CA ALA A 195 7.04 -4.49 -14.12
C ALA A 195 6.10 -4.85 -12.94
N ASN A 196 6.63 -4.87 -11.71
CA ASN A 196 5.85 -5.15 -10.50
C ASN A 196 4.70 -4.14 -10.31
N ALA A 197 4.84 -2.93 -10.85
CA ALA A 197 3.88 -1.84 -10.72
C ALA A 197 3.07 -1.61 -12.01
N GLN A 198 3.29 -2.38 -13.07
CA GLN A 198 2.61 -2.19 -14.37
C GLN A 198 1.36 -3.06 -14.50
N ILE A 199 0.53 -2.76 -15.49
CA ILE A 199 -0.82 -3.33 -15.65
C ILE A 199 -0.88 -4.88 -15.60
N VAL A 200 0.14 -5.57 -16.09
CA VAL A 200 0.17 -7.05 -16.08
C VAL A 200 0.25 -7.57 -14.65
N GLN A 201 1.26 -7.15 -13.89
CA GLN A 201 1.38 -7.54 -12.49
C GLN A 201 0.21 -7.01 -11.66
N PHE A 202 -0.25 -5.78 -11.93
CA PHE A 202 -1.40 -5.18 -11.27
C PHE A 202 -2.65 -6.07 -11.36
N ILE A 203 -3.00 -6.53 -12.57
CA ILE A 203 -4.18 -7.38 -12.76
C ILE A 203 -4.03 -8.70 -11.99
N LYS A 204 -2.84 -9.30 -12.00
CA LYS A 204 -2.56 -10.51 -11.23
C LYS A 204 -2.73 -10.27 -9.73
N ASP A 205 -2.04 -9.28 -9.18
CA ASP A 205 -2.01 -8.98 -7.75
C ASP A 205 -3.41 -8.64 -7.22
N VAL A 206 -4.19 -7.88 -7.98
CA VAL A 206 -5.51 -7.42 -7.55
C VAL A 206 -6.59 -8.48 -7.80
N PHE A 207 -6.65 -9.13 -8.97
CA PHE A 207 -7.80 -9.95 -9.34
C PHE A 207 -7.57 -11.46 -9.30
N LEU A 208 -6.31 -11.92 -9.27
CA LEU A 208 -5.98 -13.35 -9.23
C LEU A 208 -5.40 -13.75 -7.86
N ASP A 209 -4.61 -12.87 -7.25
CA ASP A 209 -3.93 -13.12 -5.98
C ASP A 209 -4.64 -12.48 -4.77
N SER A 210 -5.82 -11.88 -4.97
CA SER A 210 -6.63 -11.30 -3.91
C SER A 210 -8.13 -11.54 -4.14
N GLN A 211 -8.92 -11.33 -3.10
CA GLN A 211 -10.38 -11.42 -3.15
C GLN A 211 -11.09 -10.11 -3.53
N VAL A 212 -10.36 -9.08 -3.99
CA VAL A 212 -10.94 -7.79 -4.40
C VAL A 212 -12.02 -8.00 -5.47
N ASN A 213 -13.24 -7.55 -5.20
CA ASN A 213 -14.35 -7.62 -6.15
C ASN A 213 -14.30 -6.44 -7.13
N ILE A 214 -14.12 -5.23 -6.62
CA ILE A 214 -13.98 -4.01 -7.43
C ILE A 214 -12.73 -3.26 -6.99
N ALA A 215 -11.90 -2.88 -7.97
CA ALA A 215 -10.74 -2.03 -7.77
C ALA A 215 -10.96 -0.64 -8.38
N LEU A 216 -10.72 0.41 -7.61
CA LEU A 216 -10.75 1.79 -8.09
C LEU A 216 -9.33 2.30 -8.39
N LEU A 217 -9.03 2.41 -9.69
CA LEU A 217 -7.72 2.85 -10.13
C LEU A 217 -7.57 4.36 -9.99
N SER A 218 -6.51 4.75 -9.30
CA SER A 218 -6.18 6.11 -8.90
C SER A 218 -4.89 6.60 -9.56
N ASN A 219 -4.85 7.92 -9.81
CA ASN A 219 -3.69 8.59 -10.40
C ASN A 219 -3.01 9.52 -9.39
N VAL A 220 -1.91 10.14 -9.80
CA VAL A 220 -1.11 11.07 -8.96
C VAL A 220 -0.86 12.36 -9.71
N THR A 221 -1.63 13.42 -9.43
CA THR A 221 -1.40 14.73 -10.05
C THR A 221 0.03 15.21 -9.75
N ALA A 222 0.84 15.35 -10.79
CA ALA A 222 2.27 15.60 -10.70
C ALA A 222 2.55 16.97 -10.05
N SER A 223 3.16 16.98 -8.87
CA SER A 223 3.51 18.23 -8.18
C SER A 223 4.70 18.97 -8.80
N SER A 224 5.44 18.31 -9.68
CA SER A 224 6.65 18.86 -10.29
C SER A 224 7.00 18.14 -11.59
N VAL A 225 7.63 18.85 -12.51
CA VAL A 225 8.05 18.35 -13.82
C VAL A 225 9.48 18.79 -14.13
N THR A 226 10.13 18.03 -15.01
CA THR A 226 11.40 18.37 -15.64
C THR A 226 11.17 18.36 -17.15
N ILE A 227 11.40 19.49 -17.82
CA ILE A 227 11.15 19.66 -19.25
C ILE A 227 12.43 20.08 -19.95
N GLY A 228 12.94 19.23 -20.84
CA GLY A 228 14.22 19.47 -21.50
C GLY A 228 15.35 19.60 -20.46
N SER A 229 16.09 20.69 -20.53
CA SER A 229 17.17 21.04 -19.59
C SER A 229 16.72 21.95 -18.43
N GLU A 230 15.42 22.25 -18.30
CA GLU A 230 14.92 23.09 -17.21
C GLU A 230 15.12 22.43 -15.84
N ALA A 231 15.36 23.26 -14.82
CA ALA A 231 15.33 22.82 -13.43
C ALA A 231 13.94 22.28 -13.06
N ARG A 232 13.91 21.30 -12.14
CA ARG A 232 12.66 20.73 -11.64
C ARG A 232 11.82 21.84 -10.97
N ARG A 233 10.58 22.01 -11.43
CA ARG A 233 9.64 23.05 -10.94
C ARG A 233 8.21 22.54 -10.94
N ALA A 234 7.30 23.33 -10.37
CA ALA A 234 5.86 23.10 -10.56
C ALA A 234 5.50 23.17 -12.06
N PRO A 235 4.55 22.34 -12.53
CA PRO A 235 4.01 22.47 -13.89
C PRO A 235 3.22 23.78 -14.05
N ARG A 236 3.21 24.36 -15.25
CA ARG A 236 2.42 25.57 -15.58
C ARG A 236 0.97 25.27 -15.92
N ASN A 237 0.74 24.09 -16.48
CA ASN A 237 -0.54 23.61 -16.98
C ASN A 237 -0.59 22.08 -16.97
N VAL A 238 -1.75 21.52 -17.28
CA VAL A 238 -1.98 20.06 -17.30
C VAL A 238 -1.06 19.36 -18.30
N ASP A 239 -0.83 19.91 -19.50
CA ASP A 239 0.01 19.28 -20.53
C ASP A 239 1.44 19.05 -20.07
N GLU A 240 2.02 20.00 -19.34
CA GLU A 240 3.30 19.81 -18.69
C GLU A 240 3.20 18.73 -17.61
N ALA A 241 2.19 18.81 -16.74
CA ALA A 241 2.00 17.90 -15.62
C ALA A 241 1.88 16.43 -16.07
N LEU A 242 1.17 16.16 -17.18
CA LEU A 242 1.01 14.83 -17.79
C LEU A 242 2.34 14.11 -18.10
N ARG A 243 3.44 14.86 -18.25
CA ARG A 243 4.78 14.29 -18.44
C ARG A 243 5.36 13.69 -17.16
N GLY A 244 4.96 14.22 -16.00
CA GLY A 244 5.36 13.74 -14.67
C GLY A 244 4.39 12.73 -14.04
N GLU A 245 3.21 12.52 -14.65
CA GLU A 245 2.19 11.59 -14.15
C GLU A 245 2.65 10.13 -14.20
N ILE A 246 2.24 9.37 -13.19
CA ILE A 246 2.39 7.90 -13.18
C ILE A 246 1.41 7.23 -14.14
N LEU A 247 0.23 7.85 -14.34
CA LEU A 247 -0.84 7.45 -15.24
C LEU A 247 -1.63 8.67 -15.68
N THR A 248 -1.97 8.74 -16.97
CA THR A 248 -2.92 9.71 -17.50
C THR A 248 -4.37 9.25 -17.30
N ALA A 249 -5.34 10.16 -17.38
CA ALA A 249 -6.76 9.81 -17.33
C ALA A 249 -7.17 8.79 -18.42
N ALA A 250 -6.58 8.90 -19.63
CA ALA A 250 -6.83 7.97 -20.73
C ALA A 250 -6.27 6.57 -20.45
N GLN A 251 -5.07 6.47 -19.87
CA GLN A 251 -4.52 5.19 -19.41
C GLN A 251 -5.41 4.56 -18.34
N THR A 252 -5.89 5.35 -17.39
CA THR A 252 -6.74 4.87 -16.29
C THR A 252 -8.04 4.27 -16.81
N ALA A 253 -8.71 5.00 -17.71
CA ALA A 253 -9.93 4.54 -18.36
C ALA A 253 -9.68 3.30 -19.23
N ALA A 254 -8.56 3.23 -19.96
CA ALA A 254 -8.22 2.08 -20.78
C ALA A 254 -8.01 0.81 -19.95
N ALA A 255 -7.32 0.90 -18.80
CA ALA A 255 -7.16 -0.24 -17.88
C ALA A 255 -8.51 -0.73 -17.35
N ARG A 256 -9.36 0.19 -16.88
CA ARG A 256 -10.73 -0.11 -16.42
C ARG A 256 -11.54 -0.82 -17.50
N ASN A 257 -11.57 -0.24 -18.70
CA ASN A 257 -12.38 -0.75 -19.80
C ASN A 257 -11.93 -2.16 -20.17
N PHE A 258 -10.62 -2.39 -20.28
CA PHE A 258 -10.06 -3.71 -20.56
C PHE A 258 -10.46 -4.75 -19.50
N VAL A 259 -10.26 -4.46 -18.21
CA VAL A 259 -10.59 -5.40 -17.13
C VAL A 259 -12.08 -5.73 -17.09
N ASN A 260 -12.95 -4.73 -17.30
CA ASN A 260 -14.39 -4.93 -17.33
C ASN A 260 -14.86 -5.70 -18.57
N GLU A 261 -14.23 -5.47 -19.73
CA GLU A 261 -14.50 -6.18 -20.97
C GLU A 261 -14.17 -7.67 -20.84
N ILE A 262 -12.94 -8.01 -20.43
CA ILE A 262 -12.50 -9.41 -20.36
C ILE A 262 -13.21 -10.21 -19.26
N SER A 263 -13.66 -9.54 -18.19
CA SER A 263 -14.45 -10.19 -17.15
C SER A 263 -15.93 -10.26 -17.50
N GLY A 264 -16.44 -9.37 -18.38
CA GLY A 264 -17.86 -9.24 -18.66
C GLY A 264 -18.70 -8.82 -17.45
N SER A 265 -18.09 -8.06 -16.53
CA SER A 265 -18.71 -7.47 -15.33
C SER A 265 -17.90 -6.25 -14.84
N THR A 266 -18.45 -5.45 -13.93
CA THR A 266 -17.69 -4.33 -13.32
C THR A 266 -16.73 -4.88 -12.27
N ARG A 267 -15.47 -5.05 -12.64
CA ARG A 267 -14.36 -5.43 -11.75
C ARG A 267 -13.41 -4.26 -11.46
N MET A 268 -13.45 -3.22 -12.28
CA MET A 268 -12.60 -2.05 -12.14
C MET A 268 -13.39 -0.76 -12.37
N MET A 269 -12.99 0.29 -11.68
CA MET A 269 -13.44 1.67 -11.86
C MET A 269 -12.21 2.57 -12.06
N ALA A 270 -12.42 3.76 -12.61
CA ALA A 270 -11.36 4.71 -12.94
C ALA A 270 -11.63 6.10 -12.38
N HIS A 271 -10.64 6.67 -11.71
CA HIS A 271 -10.63 8.09 -11.40
C HIS A 271 -10.31 8.96 -12.63
N GLY A 272 -10.91 10.14 -12.66
CA GLY A 272 -10.40 11.29 -13.42
C GLY A 272 -9.31 12.01 -12.62
N LEU A 273 -8.44 12.74 -13.31
CA LEU A 273 -7.44 13.61 -12.70
C LEU A 273 -8.08 14.94 -12.27
N LEU A 274 -8.13 15.18 -10.97
CA LEU A 274 -8.67 16.41 -10.39
C LEU A 274 -7.59 17.49 -10.33
N TYR A 275 -7.43 18.21 -11.44
CA TYR A 275 -6.72 19.48 -11.50
C TYR A 275 -7.72 20.61 -11.27
N VAL A 276 -7.59 21.32 -10.15
CA VAL A 276 -8.58 22.34 -9.74
C VAL A 276 -8.22 23.73 -10.27
N GLY A 277 -9.16 24.67 -10.19
CA GLY A 277 -8.96 26.06 -10.60
C GLY A 277 -9.49 26.36 -12.00
N LYS A 278 -9.80 27.64 -12.23
CA LYS A 278 -10.48 28.11 -13.45
C LYS A 278 -9.73 27.74 -14.74
N GLY A 279 -8.40 27.79 -14.73
CA GLY A 279 -7.57 27.45 -15.90
C GLY A 279 -7.58 25.95 -16.23
N ASN A 280 -8.05 25.09 -15.31
CA ASN A 280 -8.11 23.64 -15.50
C ASN A 280 -9.52 23.12 -15.83
N LEU A 281 -10.56 23.97 -15.81
CA LEU A 281 -11.94 23.57 -16.12
C LEU A 281 -12.10 22.91 -17.50
N PRO A 282 -11.45 23.40 -18.59
CA PRO A 282 -11.54 22.73 -19.88
C PRO A 282 -11.04 21.28 -19.85
N TYR A 283 -10.01 20.99 -19.05
CA TYR A 283 -9.48 19.63 -18.90
C TYR A 283 -10.44 18.71 -18.13
N ILE A 284 -11.12 19.23 -17.10
CA ILE A 284 -12.17 18.51 -16.37
C ILE A 284 -13.33 18.13 -17.32
N GLN A 285 -13.72 19.04 -18.20
CA GLN A 285 -14.73 18.80 -19.24
C GLN A 285 -14.25 17.74 -20.24
N GLU A 286 -13.05 17.91 -20.81
CA GLU A 286 -12.47 17.01 -21.80
C GLU A 286 -12.37 15.57 -21.29
N GLN A 287 -11.84 15.37 -20.08
CA GLN A 287 -11.69 14.02 -19.54
C GLN A 287 -13.05 13.38 -19.20
N THR A 288 -14.06 14.18 -18.85
CA THR A 288 -15.42 13.67 -18.65
C THR A 288 -15.96 13.07 -19.94
N GLU A 289 -15.75 13.76 -21.07
CA GLU A 289 -16.23 13.34 -22.38
C GLU A 289 -15.43 12.16 -22.94
N LYS A 290 -14.11 12.22 -22.87
CA LYS A 290 -13.23 11.21 -23.49
C LYS A 290 -13.03 9.96 -22.64
N ASN A 291 -12.87 10.13 -21.32
CA ASN A 291 -12.44 9.05 -20.41
C ASN A 291 -13.58 8.53 -19.53
N GLN A 292 -14.67 9.31 -19.39
CA GLN A 292 -15.86 8.97 -18.60
C GLN A 292 -15.50 8.42 -17.22
N PRO A 293 -14.83 9.21 -16.36
CA PRO A 293 -14.38 8.74 -15.06
C PRO A 293 -15.57 8.34 -14.18
N ASP A 294 -15.32 7.47 -13.22
CA ASP A 294 -16.32 7.00 -12.25
C ASP A 294 -16.37 7.90 -11.00
N SER A 295 -15.28 8.63 -10.72
CA SER A 295 -15.09 9.60 -9.63
C SER A 295 -13.81 10.42 -9.87
N TRP A 296 -13.40 11.28 -8.94
CA TRP A 296 -12.29 12.23 -9.14
C TRP A 296 -11.17 12.05 -8.14
N LYS A 297 -9.91 12.04 -8.61
CA LYS A 297 -8.72 11.92 -7.76
C LYS A 297 -7.83 13.15 -7.83
N GLY A 298 -7.64 13.83 -6.71
CA GLY A 298 -6.77 15.01 -6.56
C GLY A 298 -5.73 14.88 -5.46
N TYR A 299 -4.79 15.83 -5.44
CA TYR A 299 -3.77 15.99 -4.40
C TYR A 299 -3.72 17.47 -4.06
N ASN A 300 -4.15 17.84 -2.87
CA ASN A 300 -4.02 19.21 -2.37
C ASN A 300 -2.60 19.50 -1.85
N ILE A 301 -1.87 18.44 -1.53
CA ILE A 301 -0.43 18.49 -1.21
C ILE A 301 0.47 18.60 -2.47
N SER A 302 -0.10 18.58 -3.68
CA SER A 302 0.62 18.76 -4.95
C SER A 302 0.30 20.10 -5.61
N ASN A 303 1.23 20.57 -6.45
CA ASN A 303 1.02 21.74 -7.32
C ASN A 303 0.06 21.42 -8.49
N ALA A 304 -1.23 21.29 -8.19
CA ALA A 304 -2.26 20.82 -9.12
C ALA A 304 -3.40 21.82 -9.35
N ALA A 305 -3.26 23.06 -8.87
CA ALA A 305 -4.25 24.11 -9.03
C ALA A 305 -3.80 25.22 -9.96
N LYS A 306 -4.66 25.61 -10.91
CA LYS A 306 -4.44 26.74 -11.82
C LYS A 306 -5.38 27.89 -11.48
N VAL A 307 -4.83 28.93 -10.85
CA VAL A 307 -5.62 29.97 -10.17
C VAL A 307 -5.84 31.23 -11.01
N ASP A 308 -5.16 31.31 -12.13
CA ASP A 308 -5.24 32.38 -13.12
C ASP A 308 -5.40 31.79 -14.52
N ASP A 309 -5.56 32.66 -15.52
CA ASP A 309 -5.67 32.27 -16.93
C ASP A 309 -4.34 32.48 -17.68
N ASP A 310 -3.25 32.83 -16.98
CA ASP A 310 -1.93 33.03 -17.60
C ASP A 310 -1.29 31.67 -17.88
N PRO A 311 -1.09 31.24 -19.14
CA PRO A 311 -0.54 29.91 -19.44
C PRO A 311 0.90 29.71 -18.91
N ASN A 312 1.59 30.77 -18.50
CA ASN A 312 2.97 30.72 -18.03
C ASN A 312 3.11 30.67 -16.50
N SER A 313 2.08 31.07 -15.75
CA SER A 313 2.16 31.02 -14.29
C SER A 313 2.15 29.57 -13.79
N LEU A 314 2.83 29.33 -12.66
CA LEU A 314 2.96 28.00 -12.09
C LEU A 314 1.65 27.54 -11.43
N MET A 315 1.34 26.25 -11.57
CA MET A 315 0.33 25.64 -10.71
C MET A 315 0.82 25.60 -9.27
N ARG A 316 -0.13 25.65 -8.32
CA ARG A 316 0.14 25.68 -6.89
C ARG A 316 -0.68 24.63 -6.13
N GLN A 317 -0.35 24.47 -4.85
CA GLN A 317 -1.18 23.74 -3.89
C GLN A 317 -2.50 24.49 -3.66
N TRP A 318 -3.49 23.78 -3.11
CA TRP A 318 -4.85 24.30 -2.97
C TRP A 318 -5.53 23.77 -1.72
N ARG A 319 -6.64 24.40 -1.34
CA ARG A 319 -7.49 23.97 -0.21
C ARG A 319 -8.88 23.63 -0.70
N HIS A 320 -9.57 22.72 -0.02
CA HIS A 320 -10.94 22.37 -0.39
C HIS A 320 -11.92 23.54 -0.26
N ASP A 321 -11.67 24.45 0.68
CA ASP A 321 -12.53 25.59 0.99
C ASP A 321 -12.18 26.88 0.23
N ASP A 322 -11.21 26.81 -0.69
CA ASP A 322 -10.82 27.94 -1.53
C ASP A 322 -11.90 28.22 -2.59
N GLU A 323 -12.67 29.28 -2.36
CA GLU A 323 -13.81 29.67 -3.21
C GLU A 323 -13.39 30.11 -4.61
N GLU A 324 -12.20 30.67 -4.77
CA GLU A 324 -11.72 31.15 -6.06
C GLU A 324 -11.05 30.04 -6.87
N VAL A 325 -10.55 29.00 -6.19
CA VAL A 325 -9.75 27.93 -6.81
C VAL A 325 -10.49 26.60 -6.89
N ALA A 326 -10.96 26.05 -5.77
CA ALA A 326 -11.56 24.72 -5.76
C ALA A 326 -13.02 24.74 -6.22
N TYR A 327 -13.80 25.74 -5.79
CA TYR A 327 -15.25 25.79 -6.00
C TYR A 327 -15.68 25.86 -7.46
N PRO A 328 -14.98 26.56 -8.38
CA PRO A 328 -15.33 26.52 -9.79
C PRO A 328 -15.28 25.08 -10.36
N THR A 329 -14.31 24.27 -9.90
CA THR A 329 -14.20 22.87 -10.29
C THR A 329 -15.30 22.02 -9.66
N PHE A 330 -15.62 22.23 -8.39
CA PHE A 330 -16.72 21.54 -7.70
C PHE A 330 -18.09 21.83 -8.33
N ALA A 331 -18.36 23.10 -8.67
CA ALA A 331 -19.55 23.52 -9.39
C ALA A 331 -19.69 22.79 -10.75
N LEU A 332 -18.58 22.70 -11.50
CA LEU A 332 -18.57 21.99 -12.77
C LEU A 332 -18.83 20.48 -12.58
N ILE A 333 -18.18 19.85 -11.61
CA ILE A 333 -18.37 18.42 -11.32
C ILE A 333 -19.80 18.14 -10.90
N GLU A 334 -20.40 18.93 -10.02
CA GLU A 334 -21.78 18.77 -9.59
C GLU A 334 -22.77 18.94 -10.76
N LYS A 335 -22.54 19.95 -11.62
CA LYS A 335 -23.33 20.15 -12.84
C LYS A 335 -23.24 18.96 -13.79
N LEU A 336 -22.04 18.41 -13.99
CA LEU A 336 -21.82 17.23 -14.83
C LEU A 336 -22.44 15.99 -14.19
N TYR A 337 -22.35 15.85 -12.86
CA TYR A 337 -22.95 14.75 -12.10
C TYR A 337 -24.46 14.65 -12.35
N GLN A 338 -25.19 15.77 -12.31
CA GLN A 338 -26.63 15.76 -12.56
C GLN A 338 -27.02 15.15 -13.91
N LYS A 339 -26.14 15.25 -14.92
CA LYS A 339 -26.36 14.69 -16.26
C LYS A 339 -26.09 13.19 -16.36
N GLN A 340 -25.28 12.63 -15.46
CA GLN A 340 -24.78 11.26 -15.60
C GLN A 340 -24.90 10.40 -14.36
N LYS A 341 -25.46 10.89 -13.24
CA LYS A 341 -25.62 10.16 -11.97
C LYS A 341 -26.29 8.79 -12.09
N THR A 342 -27.11 8.58 -13.12
CA THR A 342 -27.72 7.26 -13.42
C THR A 342 -26.73 6.25 -13.97
N LYS A 343 -25.72 6.71 -14.73
CA LYS A 343 -24.66 5.88 -15.33
C LYS A 343 -23.40 5.83 -14.47
N LYS A 344 -23.10 6.93 -13.78
CA LYS A 344 -21.90 7.16 -12.96
C LYS A 344 -22.31 7.68 -11.57
N PRO A 345 -22.91 6.82 -10.73
CA PRO A 345 -23.44 7.21 -9.43
C PRO A 345 -22.39 7.78 -8.47
N GLY A 346 -21.12 7.36 -8.61
CA GLY A 346 -19.99 7.87 -7.80
C GLY A 346 -19.30 9.11 -8.38
N PHE A 347 -19.80 9.72 -9.46
CA PHE A 347 -19.09 10.83 -10.12
C PHE A 347 -19.03 12.11 -9.26
N ASN A 348 -19.87 12.22 -8.23
CA ASN A 348 -19.80 13.29 -7.22
C ASN A 348 -18.79 13.01 -6.08
N ASN A 349 -18.07 11.89 -6.14
CA ASN A 349 -17.02 11.56 -5.18
C ASN A 349 -15.73 12.30 -5.53
N ILE A 350 -15.29 13.16 -4.61
CA ILE A 350 -14.07 13.95 -4.63
C ILE A 350 -13.05 13.28 -3.70
N CYS A 351 -12.17 12.48 -4.28
CA CYS A 351 -11.16 11.70 -3.58
C CYS A 351 -9.83 12.47 -3.56
N VAL A 352 -9.37 12.92 -2.39
CA VAL A 352 -8.18 13.79 -2.30
C VAL A 352 -7.12 13.20 -1.40
N HIS A 353 -5.91 13.07 -1.95
CA HIS A 353 -4.71 12.78 -1.19
C HIS A 353 -4.36 14.00 -0.34
N LYS A 354 -4.61 13.87 0.96
CA LYS A 354 -4.48 14.95 1.94
C LYS A 354 -3.57 14.56 3.11
N GLY A 355 -3.59 13.30 3.53
CA GLY A 355 -2.60 12.73 4.45
C GLY A 355 -1.25 12.45 3.75
N LEU A 356 -0.28 11.95 4.51
CA LEU A 356 1.11 11.72 4.11
C LEU A 356 1.80 12.98 3.55
N ALA A 357 1.43 14.15 4.07
CA ALA A 357 1.94 15.42 3.56
C ALA A 357 3.47 15.53 3.79
N PRO A 358 4.28 15.77 2.75
CA PRO A 358 5.72 15.81 2.88
C PRO A 358 6.17 17.05 3.65
N GLY A 359 7.20 16.93 4.49
CA GLY A 359 7.79 18.06 5.20
C GLY A 359 7.03 18.47 6.47
N PRO A 360 7.35 19.63 7.06
CA PRO A 360 6.71 20.08 8.30
C PRO A 360 5.21 20.35 8.08
N PRO A 361 4.38 20.26 9.14
CA PRO A 361 2.97 20.62 9.06
C PRO A 361 2.80 22.06 8.53
N ASP A 362 1.90 22.21 7.56
CA ASP A 362 1.60 23.50 6.92
C ASP A 362 0.07 23.59 6.74
N PRO A 363 -0.60 24.63 7.29
CA PRO A 363 -2.04 24.85 7.15
C PRO A 363 -2.54 24.87 5.70
N GLU A 364 -1.70 25.28 4.75
CA GLU A 364 -2.04 25.40 3.33
C GLU A 364 -1.77 24.11 2.55
N ARG A 365 -1.10 23.13 3.17
CA ARG A 365 -0.69 21.88 2.53
C ARG A 365 -1.21 20.68 3.29
N GLY A 366 -2.43 20.27 2.97
CA GLY A 366 -3.00 19.01 3.47
C GLY A 366 -3.64 19.07 4.86
N HIS A 367 -3.55 20.18 5.59
CA HIS A 367 -4.17 20.32 6.91
C HIS A 367 -5.71 20.20 6.88
N PRO A 368 -6.37 19.46 7.80
CA PRO A 368 -7.82 19.17 7.75
C PRO A 368 -8.76 20.36 7.96
N GLY A 369 -8.24 21.53 8.32
CA GLY A 369 -9.02 22.73 8.65
C GLY A 369 -9.90 23.27 7.52
N ASP A 370 -9.63 22.89 6.26
CA ASP A 370 -10.44 23.26 5.08
C ASP A 370 -11.70 22.41 4.91
N MET A 371 -11.77 21.24 5.55
CA MET A 371 -12.83 20.26 5.30
C MET A 371 -14.22 20.72 5.79
N PRO A 372 -14.40 21.31 6.99
CA PRO A 372 -15.73 21.67 7.48
C PRO A 372 -16.48 22.64 6.56
N LYS A 373 -15.80 23.67 6.06
CA LYS A 373 -16.41 24.66 5.16
C LYS A 373 -16.75 24.02 3.81
N ALA A 374 -15.82 23.30 3.20
CA ALA A 374 -16.07 22.62 1.92
C ALA A 374 -17.21 21.59 2.02
N ALA A 375 -17.25 20.79 3.08
CA ALA A 375 -18.30 19.80 3.29
C ALA A 375 -19.68 20.44 3.50
N LYS A 376 -19.73 21.59 4.20
CA LYS A 376 -20.95 22.39 4.40
C LYS A 376 -21.45 23.01 3.11
N ASP A 377 -20.55 23.62 2.34
CA ASP A 377 -20.88 24.41 1.16
C ASP A 377 -21.26 23.51 -0.03
N TRP A 378 -20.78 22.25 -0.05
CA TRP A 378 -21.04 21.27 -1.13
C TRP A 378 -21.70 19.98 -0.60
N PRO A 379 -22.93 20.03 -0.07
CA PRO A 379 -23.58 18.90 0.58
C PRO A 379 -23.93 17.73 -0.37
N HIS A 380 -23.91 17.95 -1.69
CA HIS A 380 -24.16 16.90 -2.69
C HIS A 380 -22.89 16.28 -3.26
N LEU A 381 -21.71 16.80 -2.90
CA LEU A 381 -20.42 16.16 -3.17
C LEU A 381 -20.02 15.32 -1.96
N ASN A 382 -19.38 14.18 -2.22
CA ASN A 382 -18.76 13.38 -1.17
C ASN A 382 -17.26 13.64 -1.18
N PHE A 383 -16.68 13.94 -0.02
CA PHE A 383 -15.24 14.14 0.14
C PHE A 383 -14.60 12.93 0.79
N ILE A 384 -13.84 12.16 0.00
CA ILE A 384 -13.09 11.01 0.51
C ILE A 384 -11.64 11.43 0.72
N THR A 385 -11.26 11.56 1.99
CA THR A 385 -9.96 12.06 2.42
C THR A 385 -9.00 10.89 2.58
N TYR A 386 -8.01 10.81 1.70
CA TYR A 386 -7.11 9.66 1.66
C TYR A 386 -6.05 9.68 2.74
N HIS A 387 -5.69 8.48 3.18
CA HIS A 387 -4.79 8.20 4.29
C HIS A 387 -5.25 8.78 5.63
N ALA A 388 -6.58 8.89 5.82
CA ALA A 388 -7.22 9.41 7.02
C ALA A 388 -6.62 10.75 7.49
N CYS A 389 -6.17 11.57 6.52
CA CYS A 389 -5.51 12.85 6.75
C CYS A 389 -4.27 12.78 7.68
N ILE A 390 -3.58 11.63 7.79
CA ILE A 390 -2.43 11.49 8.69
C ILE A 390 -1.29 12.45 8.30
N GLN A 391 -0.68 13.13 9.26
CA GLN A 391 0.38 14.10 8.92
C GLN A 391 1.71 13.44 8.54
N PRO A 392 2.28 12.51 9.33
CA PRO A 392 3.54 11.88 8.96
C PRO A 392 3.42 11.12 7.64
N ALA A 393 4.56 10.91 6.99
CA ALA A 393 4.65 10.10 5.78
C ALA A 393 4.51 8.59 6.11
N PHE A 394 5.35 7.74 5.55
CA PHE A 394 5.11 6.29 5.51
C PHE A 394 5.58 5.52 6.77
N PHE A 395 6.21 6.17 7.75
CA PHE A 395 6.70 5.55 8.99
C PHE A 395 6.25 6.36 10.22
N LEU A 396 5.35 5.80 11.02
CA LEU A 396 4.56 6.53 12.02
C LEU A 396 5.17 6.57 13.43
N TYR A 397 6.49 6.66 13.51
CA TYR A 397 7.19 6.77 14.81
C TYR A 397 6.73 8.01 15.58
N ASP A 398 6.61 9.16 14.90
CA ASP A 398 6.19 10.40 15.53
C ASP A 398 4.77 10.28 16.10
N SER A 399 3.84 9.60 15.40
CA SER A 399 2.51 9.30 15.93
C SER A 399 2.54 8.39 17.16
N LEU A 400 3.48 7.45 17.25
CA LEU A 400 3.67 6.68 18.48
C LEU A 400 4.15 7.56 19.63
N GLN A 401 5.03 8.53 19.38
CA GLN A 401 5.46 9.47 20.41
C GLN A 401 4.30 10.37 20.87
N GLU A 402 3.44 10.81 19.95
CA GLU A 402 2.23 11.57 20.26
C GLU A 402 1.30 10.77 21.16
N VAL A 403 1.05 9.49 20.84
CA VAL A 403 0.26 8.58 21.68
C VAL A 403 0.85 8.45 23.08
N LYS A 404 2.18 8.36 23.20
CA LYS A 404 2.89 8.22 24.49
C LYS A 404 2.99 9.52 25.28
N SER A 405 2.89 10.67 24.62
CA SER A 405 3.05 12.00 25.24
C SER A 405 1.98 12.31 26.28
N GLY A 406 0.82 11.64 26.20
CA GLY A 406 -0.35 11.93 27.03
C GLY A 406 -1.15 13.16 26.59
N LYS A 407 -0.74 13.83 25.49
CA LYS A 407 -1.54 14.91 24.88
C LYS A 407 -2.85 14.32 24.32
N MET A 408 -3.97 14.94 24.70
CA MET A 408 -5.30 14.48 24.30
C MET A 408 -6.05 15.56 23.51
N ARG A 409 -6.94 15.11 22.63
CA ARG A 409 -7.99 15.91 21.98
C ARG A 409 -9.29 15.16 22.14
N GLU A 410 -10.35 15.80 22.63
CA GLU A 410 -11.67 15.16 22.81
C GLU A 410 -11.61 13.79 23.54
N GLY A 411 -10.75 13.71 24.56
CA GLY A 411 -10.57 12.52 25.41
C GLY A 411 -9.86 11.33 24.76
N VAL A 412 -9.15 11.53 23.65
CA VAL A 412 -8.33 10.51 22.96
C VAL A 412 -6.93 11.08 22.64
N PRO A 413 -5.89 10.25 22.42
CA PRO A 413 -4.58 10.78 22.06
C PRO A 413 -4.61 11.62 20.78
N ASP A 414 -3.95 12.78 20.80
CA ASP A 414 -3.92 13.73 19.69
C ASP A 414 -2.87 13.35 18.65
N ILE A 415 -3.24 12.44 17.74
CA ILE A 415 -2.43 12.05 16.59
C ILE A 415 -2.52 13.14 15.53
N SER A 416 -1.37 13.64 15.10
CA SER A 416 -1.27 14.80 14.20
C SER A 416 -2.14 14.64 12.95
N TRP A 417 -3.04 15.60 12.81
CA TRP A 417 -4.06 15.76 11.77
C TRP A 417 -5.16 14.69 11.74
N THR A 418 -4.89 13.39 11.91
CA THR A 418 -5.94 12.37 11.87
C THR A 418 -6.99 12.56 12.96
N THR A 419 -6.58 12.87 14.20
CA THR A 419 -7.52 13.10 15.30
C THR A 419 -8.33 14.37 15.08
N GLU A 420 -7.64 15.45 14.69
CA GLU A 420 -8.27 16.73 14.39
C GLU A 420 -9.27 16.62 13.22
N TYR A 421 -8.87 15.95 12.14
CA TYR A 421 -9.71 15.64 11.00
C TYR A 421 -11.00 14.94 11.43
N ALA A 422 -10.88 13.83 12.17
CA ALA A 422 -12.04 13.04 12.60
C ALA A 422 -13.03 13.86 13.44
N VAL A 423 -12.53 14.74 14.30
CA VAL A 423 -13.34 15.65 15.12
C VAL A 423 -13.99 16.74 14.27
N LEU A 424 -13.22 17.41 13.42
CA LEU A 424 -13.70 18.51 12.58
C LEU A 424 -14.79 18.06 11.60
N VAL A 425 -14.66 16.86 11.04
CA VAL A 425 -15.61 16.35 10.05
C VAL A 425 -16.77 15.54 10.65
N ALA A 426 -16.75 15.29 11.96
CA ALA A 426 -17.78 14.51 12.64
C ALA A 426 -19.22 14.95 12.30
N PRO A 427 -19.56 16.26 12.21
CA PRO A 427 -20.91 16.72 11.87
C PRO A 427 -21.34 16.48 10.41
N PHE A 428 -20.39 16.23 9.49
CA PHE A 428 -20.64 16.25 8.05
C PHE A 428 -20.77 14.84 7.47
N GLN A 429 -21.97 14.46 7.04
CA GLN A 429 -22.24 13.09 6.57
C GLN A 429 -21.63 12.77 5.20
N ASN A 430 -21.19 13.79 4.46
CA ASN A 430 -20.58 13.68 3.15
C ASN A 430 -19.04 13.65 3.19
N THR A 431 -18.42 13.38 4.34
CA THR A 431 -16.96 13.22 4.47
C THR A 431 -16.60 11.80 4.90
N TYR A 432 -15.60 11.20 4.24
CA TYR A 432 -15.18 9.82 4.44
C TYR A 432 -13.67 9.72 4.65
N ALA A 433 -13.24 8.88 5.58
CA ALA A 433 -11.83 8.57 5.81
C ALA A 433 -11.44 7.32 5.02
N GLU A 434 -10.56 7.47 4.03
CA GLU A 434 -9.92 6.32 3.38
C GLU A 434 -8.63 5.99 4.16
N ILE A 435 -8.44 4.72 4.55
CA ILE A 435 -7.39 4.35 5.51
C ILE A 435 -6.09 3.87 4.88
N GLY A 436 -6.08 3.41 3.63
CA GLY A 436 -4.92 3.30 2.75
C GLY A 436 -3.60 2.83 3.37
N THR A 437 -2.56 3.54 2.97
CA THR A 437 -1.21 3.45 3.54
C THR A 437 -1.17 3.66 5.05
N THR A 438 -2.05 4.49 5.62
CA THR A 438 -2.14 4.69 7.07
C THR A 438 -2.39 3.37 7.77
N TRP A 439 -3.31 2.56 7.24
CA TRP A 439 -3.57 1.20 7.69
C TRP A 439 -2.38 0.28 7.40
N ALA A 440 -1.92 0.21 6.14
CA ALA A 440 -0.85 -0.70 5.72
C ALA A 440 0.43 -0.53 6.55
N SER A 441 0.84 0.73 6.79
CA SER A 441 2.02 1.06 7.57
C SER A 441 1.80 0.74 9.05
N SER A 442 0.75 1.28 9.65
CA SER A 442 0.54 1.19 11.10
C SER A 442 0.27 -0.24 11.57
N VAL A 443 -0.53 -1.03 10.85
CA VAL A 443 -0.94 -2.36 11.34
C VAL A 443 0.25 -3.31 11.54
N VAL A 444 1.32 -3.14 10.76
CA VAL A 444 2.52 -3.98 10.86
C VAL A 444 3.60 -3.37 11.75
N THR A 445 3.79 -2.05 11.71
CA THR A 445 4.92 -1.37 12.38
C THR A 445 4.53 -0.72 13.71
N PHE A 446 3.33 -0.14 13.78
CA PHE A 446 2.83 0.62 14.93
C PHE A 446 1.40 0.20 15.29
N PRO A 447 1.16 -1.07 15.68
CA PRO A 447 -0.19 -1.59 15.92
C PRO A 447 -0.95 -0.81 17.02
N THR A 448 -0.25 -0.20 17.99
CA THR A 448 -0.88 0.71 18.96
C THR A 448 -1.44 1.97 18.28
N VAL A 449 -0.68 2.56 17.37
CA VAL A 449 -1.12 3.70 16.55
C VAL A 449 -2.28 3.29 15.65
N ALA A 450 -2.23 2.09 15.03
CA ALA A 450 -3.32 1.56 14.21
C ALA A 450 -4.64 1.45 15.01
N ALA A 451 -4.56 0.94 16.24
CA ALA A 451 -5.71 0.83 17.13
C ALA A 451 -6.29 2.19 17.54
N HIS A 452 -5.44 3.18 17.78
CA HIS A 452 -5.88 4.54 18.04
C HIS A 452 -6.55 5.15 16.82
N ILE A 453 -5.95 5.10 15.64
CA ILE A 453 -6.52 5.67 14.41
C ILE A 453 -7.89 5.04 14.12
N MET A 454 -7.97 3.71 14.07
CA MET A 454 -9.24 3.03 13.83
C MET A 454 -10.29 3.35 14.90
N GLY A 455 -9.90 3.36 16.17
CA GLY A 455 -10.80 3.70 17.29
C GLY A 455 -11.32 5.13 17.24
N GLN A 456 -10.47 6.09 16.88
CA GLN A 456 -10.83 7.50 16.74
C GLN A 456 -11.78 7.73 15.57
N LEU A 457 -11.47 7.17 14.40
CA LEU A 457 -12.36 7.25 13.23
C LEU A 457 -13.72 6.63 13.54
N MET A 458 -13.76 5.45 14.15
CA MET A 458 -15.01 4.79 14.57
C MET A 458 -15.79 5.63 15.60
N LYS A 459 -15.11 6.25 16.56
CA LYS A 459 -15.73 7.07 17.62
C LYS A 459 -16.37 8.35 17.07
N PHE A 460 -15.67 9.08 16.21
CA PHE A 460 -16.12 10.41 15.76
C PHE A 460 -16.88 10.37 14.43
N MET A 461 -16.48 9.49 13.51
CA MET A 461 -17.08 9.40 12.18
C MET A 461 -18.12 8.28 12.08
N GLY A 462 -17.97 7.22 12.88
CA GLY A 462 -18.79 6.01 12.78
C GLY A 462 -18.34 5.08 11.65
N PRO A 463 -18.78 3.81 11.68
CA PRO A 463 -18.34 2.80 10.71
C PRO A 463 -18.77 3.08 9.27
N ASP A 464 -19.83 3.87 9.07
CA ASP A 464 -20.40 4.14 7.74
C ASP A 464 -19.63 5.21 6.94
N ARG A 465 -18.60 5.83 7.54
CA ARG A 465 -17.80 6.91 6.93
C ARG A 465 -16.30 6.60 6.85
N ILE A 466 -15.95 5.31 6.89
CA ILE A 466 -14.57 4.83 6.76
C ILE A 466 -14.52 3.87 5.59
N VAL A 467 -13.58 4.03 4.67
CA VAL A 467 -13.44 3.19 3.47
C VAL A 467 -12.03 2.59 3.38
N PHE A 468 -11.95 1.39 2.83
CA PHE A 468 -10.70 0.68 2.61
C PHE A 468 -10.12 0.99 1.23
N GLY A 469 -8.84 1.32 1.18
CA GLY A 469 -8.00 1.22 0.00
C GLY A 469 -6.70 0.54 0.38
N SER A 470 -6.10 -0.24 -0.53
CA SER A 470 -4.77 -0.82 -0.29
C SER A 470 -3.63 0.13 -0.68
N ASP A 471 -3.98 1.30 -1.23
CA ASP A 471 -3.16 2.34 -1.82
C ASP A 471 -2.45 1.89 -3.11
N SER A 472 -1.71 0.77 -3.10
CA SER A 472 -1.02 0.31 -4.30
C SER A 472 -0.57 -1.16 -4.24
N VAL A 473 -0.37 -1.74 -5.41
CA VAL A 473 0.31 -3.05 -5.56
C VAL A 473 1.80 -2.99 -5.23
N TRP A 474 2.34 -1.82 -4.90
CA TRP A 474 3.73 -1.67 -4.48
C TRP A 474 3.99 -2.41 -3.17
N TYR A 475 2.97 -2.56 -2.31
CA TYR A 475 3.03 -3.41 -1.11
C TYR A 475 2.71 -4.90 -1.40
N GLY A 476 2.64 -5.29 -2.67
CA GLY A 476 2.16 -6.61 -3.11
C GLY A 476 0.65 -6.68 -3.25
N SER A 477 0.13 -7.89 -3.49
CA SER A 477 -1.32 -8.15 -3.52
C SER A 477 -2.02 -7.54 -2.30
N PRO A 478 -3.19 -6.88 -2.47
CA PRO A 478 -3.98 -6.31 -1.37
C PRO A 478 -4.40 -7.31 -0.29
N GLN A 479 -4.34 -8.63 -0.57
CA GLN A 479 -4.90 -9.68 0.28
C GLN A 479 -4.40 -9.61 1.73
N TRP A 480 -3.13 -9.33 1.96
CA TRP A 480 -2.57 -9.28 3.31
C TRP A 480 -3.19 -8.16 4.16
N GLN A 481 -3.54 -7.01 3.54
CA GLN A 481 -4.18 -5.90 4.24
C GLN A 481 -5.64 -6.22 4.57
N ILE A 482 -6.33 -6.92 3.66
CA ILE A 482 -7.72 -7.39 3.85
C ILE A 482 -7.76 -8.37 5.03
N ASP A 483 -6.87 -9.36 5.05
CA ASP A 483 -6.78 -10.33 6.13
C ASP A 483 -6.38 -9.67 7.46
N ALA A 484 -5.45 -8.72 7.43
CA ALA A 484 -5.08 -7.94 8.61
C ALA A 484 -6.29 -7.19 9.18
N LEU A 485 -7.05 -6.45 8.35
CA LEU A 485 -8.21 -5.69 8.80
C LEU A 485 -9.34 -6.59 9.31
N TRP A 486 -9.56 -7.73 8.64
CA TRP A 486 -10.56 -8.69 9.07
C TRP A 486 -10.24 -9.29 10.45
N ARG A 487 -8.96 -9.60 10.70
CA ARG A 487 -8.50 -10.21 11.96
C ARG A 487 -8.28 -9.20 13.08
N PHE A 488 -8.11 -7.93 12.75
CA PHE A 488 -7.82 -6.88 13.71
C PHE A 488 -8.97 -6.63 14.70
N GLN A 489 -8.63 -6.28 15.94
CA GLN A 489 -9.55 -5.75 16.93
C GLN A 489 -8.86 -4.69 17.78
N ILE A 490 -9.59 -3.65 18.17
CA ILE A 490 -9.10 -2.65 19.11
C ILE A 490 -9.04 -3.28 20.50
N PRO A 491 -7.89 -3.26 21.20
CA PRO A 491 -7.76 -3.87 22.52
C PRO A 491 -8.84 -3.39 23.50
N GLU A 492 -9.43 -4.30 24.28
CA GLU A 492 -10.52 -3.98 25.22
C GLU A 492 -10.13 -2.89 26.23
N ALA A 493 -8.88 -2.90 26.70
CA ALA A 493 -8.35 -1.87 27.59
C ALA A 493 -8.36 -0.48 26.93
N MET A 494 -8.01 -0.40 25.64
CA MET A 494 -8.08 0.87 24.89
C MET A 494 -9.52 1.32 24.67
N ARG A 495 -10.42 0.38 24.33
CA ARG A 495 -11.86 0.65 24.20
C ARG A 495 -12.43 1.24 25.49
N LYS A 496 -12.18 0.59 26.64
CA LYS A 496 -12.61 1.06 27.96
C LYS A 496 -12.01 2.42 28.31
N LYS A 497 -10.70 2.61 28.09
CA LYS A 497 -9.99 3.84 28.46
C LYS A 497 -10.42 5.06 27.64
N TYR A 498 -10.60 4.88 26.33
CA TYR A 498 -10.77 5.99 25.38
C TYR A 498 -12.20 6.08 24.80
N GLY A 499 -13.08 5.14 25.17
CA GLY A 499 -14.44 5.06 24.65
C GLY A 499 -14.50 4.65 23.18
N TYR A 500 -13.55 3.84 22.71
CA TYR A 500 -13.58 3.36 21.32
C TYR A 500 -14.66 2.29 21.14
N PRO A 501 -15.48 2.38 20.07
CA PRO A 501 -16.41 1.33 19.70
C PRO A 501 -15.70 0.00 19.44
N GLU A 502 -16.45 -1.09 19.54
CA GLU A 502 -15.99 -2.38 19.03
C GLU A 502 -15.88 -2.35 17.51
N LEU A 503 -14.80 -2.92 16.96
CA LEU A 503 -14.74 -3.19 15.54
C LEU A 503 -15.49 -4.49 15.25
N THR A 504 -16.81 -4.39 15.13
CA THR A 504 -17.72 -5.52 14.85
C THR A 504 -17.52 -6.06 13.43
N GLU A 505 -18.05 -7.25 13.16
CA GLU A 505 -18.05 -7.80 11.79
C GLU A 505 -18.80 -6.90 10.81
N ASP A 506 -19.94 -6.31 11.21
CA ASP A 506 -20.68 -5.33 10.40
C ASP A 506 -19.80 -4.12 10.05
N ALA A 507 -19.10 -3.55 11.03
CA ALA A 507 -18.17 -2.45 10.81
C ALA A 507 -17.05 -2.83 9.82
N LYS A 508 -16.47 -4.03 9.97
CA LYS A 508 -15.43 -4.53 9.05
C LYS A 508 -15.95 -4.67 7.62
N ARG A 509 -17.15 -5.23 7.44
CA ARG A 509 -17.81 -5.36 6.12
C ARG A 509 -18.10 -4.00 5.50
N LYS A 510 -18.55 -3.03 6.30
CA LYS A 510 -18.74 -1.64 5.88
C LYS A 510 -17.46 -1.02 5.36
N ILE A 511 -16.40 -1.08 6.17
CA ILE A 511 -15.09 -0.51 5.84
C ILE A 511 -14.48 -1.18 4.61
N LEU A 512 -14.49 -2.51 4.54
CA LEU A 512 -13.88 -3.28 3.45
C LEU A 512 -14.60 -3.15 2.11
N GLY A 513 -15.86 -2.71 2.08
CA GLY A 513 -16.49 -2.45 0.78
C GLY A 513 -17.94 -2.00 0.77
N LEU A 514 -18.76 -2.20 1.80
CA LEU A 514 -20.18 -1.79 1.70
C LEU A 514 -20.36 -0.26 1.67
N ASN A 515 -19.46 0.49 2.32
CA ASN A 515 -19.48 1.95 2.25
C ASN A 515 -19.16 2.44 0.84
N SER A 516 -18.11 1.91 0.22
CA SER A 516 -17.78 2.22 -1.18
C SER A 516 -18.85 1.70 -2.15
N ALA A 517 -19.48 0.55 -1.89
CA ALA A 517 -20.61 0.08 -2.67
C ALA A 517 -21.75 1.11 -2.70
N LYS A 518 -22.06 1.72 -1.55
CA LYS A 518 -23.05 2.80 -1.46
C LYS A 518 -22.59 4.05 -2.22
N LEU A 519 -21.35 4.49 -2.01
CA LEU A 519 -20.76 5.66 -2.69
C LEU A 519 -20.74 5.53 -4.22
N TYR A 520 -20.60 4.31 -4.73
CA TYR A 520 -20.51 4.01 -6.16
C TYR A 520 -21.76 3.33 -6.72
N GLY A 521 -22.88 3.35 -5.98
CA GLY A 521 -24.17 2.82 -6.43
C GLY A 521 -24.18 1.32 -6.77
N ILE A 522 -23.24 0.54 -6.23
CA ILE A 522 -23.14 -0.90 -6.42
C ILE A 522 -24.15 -1.59 -5.52
N GLN A 523 -25.26 -2.03 -6.13
CA GLN A 523 -26.35 -2.68 -5.40
C GLN A 523 -26.07 -4.15 -5.08
N GLY A 524 -26.89 -4.78 -4.24
CA GLY A 524 -26.98 -6.25 -4.10
C GLY A 524 -25.69 -6.98 -3.69
N VAL A 525 -24.79 -6.31 -2.95
CA VAL A 525 -23.53 -6.88 -2.44
C VAL A 525 -23.65 -7.51 -1.05
N GLY A 526 -24.70 -7.18 -0.29
CA GLY A 526 -24.91 -7.69 1.08
C GLY A 526 -25.60 -9.05 1.19
N SER A 527 -26.26 -9.54 0.13
CA SER A 527 -27.12 -10.75 0.17
C SER A 527 -27.01 -11.65 -1.07
N GLY A 528 -26.14 -11.32 -2.03
CA GLY A 528 -26.04 -11.99 -3.33
C GLY A 528 -24.85 -12.94 -3.45
N ASN A 529 -24.91 -13.87 -4.42
CA ASN A 529 -23.75 -14.65 -4.85
C ASN A 529 -22.78 -13.71 -5.60
N LEU A 530 -21.76 -13.22 -4.91
CA LEU A 530 -20.75 -12.29 -5.43
C LEU A 530 -20.06 -12.84 -6.69
N GLU A 531 -19.82 -14.15 -6.78
CA GLU A 531 -19.13 -14.78 -7.92
C GLU A 531 -19.95 -14.71 -9.21
N LYS A 532 -21.28 -14.80 -9.11
CA LYS A 532 -22.17 -14.60 -10.27
C LYS A 532 -22.18 -13.15 -10.76
N ARG A 533 -22.02 -12.20 -9.84
CA ARG A 533 -22.10 -10.76 -10.13
C ARG A 533 -20.78 -10.20 -10.65
N PHE A 534 -19.69 -10.58 -9.99
CA PHE A 534 -18.32 -10.14 -10.28
C PHE A 534 -17.59 -11.32 -10.90
N LYS A 535 -17.79 -11.50 -12.20
CA LYS A 535 -17.16 -12.58 -12.95
C LYS A 535 -15.63 -12.47 -12.84
N PRO A 536 -14.92 -13.59 -12.70
CA PRO A 536 -13.47 -13.59 -12.54
C PRO A 536 -12.77 -13.00 -13.77
N VAL A 537 -11.65 -12.32 -13.55
CA VAL A 537 -10.74 -11.95 -14.65
C VAL A 537 -10.10 -13.23 -15.20
N PRO A 538 -10.15 -13.50 -16.52
CA PRO A 538 -9.59 -14.71 -17.10
C PRO A 538 -8.08 -14.84 -16.87
N LYS A 539 -7.57 -16.05 -16.63
CA LYS A 539 -6.13 -16.29 -16.41
C LYS A 539 -5.25 -16.01 -17.64
N ASP A 540 -5.84 -16.02 -18.83
CA ASP A 540 -5.21 -15.68 -20.10
C ASP A 540 -5.32 -14.17 -20.44
N TYR A 541 -5.62 -13.31 -19.46
CA TYR A 541 -5.81 -11.87 -19.65
C TYR A 541 -4.68 -11.20 -20.46
N GLU A 542 -3.41 -11.57 -20.22
CA GLU A 542 -2.27 -11.00 -20.94
C GLU A 542 -2.34 -11.25 -22.46
N GLN A 543 -2.84 -12.42 -22.87
CA GLN A 543 -3.02 -12.78 -24.28
C GLN A 543 -4.17 -12.01 -24.93
N ARG A 544 -5.13 -11.55 -24.12
CA ARG A 544 -6.30 -10.76 -24.56
C ARG A 544 -5.99 -9.27 -24.72
N MET A 545 -4.81 -8.81 -24.28
CA MET A 545 -4.43 -7.40 -24.40
C MET A 545 -4.20 -7.02 -25.87
N SER A 546 -5.01 -6.09 -26.38
CA SER A 546 -4.89 -5.56 -27.74
C SER A 546 -3.61 -4.75 -27.93
N LYS A 547 -3.21 -4.54 -29.19
CA LYS A 547 -2.05 -3.71 -29.52
C LYS A 547 -2.27 -2.27 -29.05
N GLU A 548 -3.49 -1.76 -29.18
CA GLU A 548 -3.91 -0.42 -28.77
C GLU A 548 -3.75 -0.25 -27.26
N LEU A 549 -4.19 -1.24 -26.48
CA LEU A 549 -4.01 -1.23 -25.03
C LEU A 549 -2.53 -1.26 -24.63
N LYS A 550 -1.73 -2.11 -25.27
CA LYS A 550 -0.28 -2.19 -25.01
C LYS A 550 0.43 -0.87 -25.35
N THR A 551 -0.01 -0.20 -26.42
CA THR A 551 0.53 1.11 -26.83
C THR A 551 0.14 2.22 -25.87
N ILE A 552 -1.14 2.35 -25.49
CA ILE A 552 -1.56 3.40 -24.54
C ILE A 552 -0.94 3.19 -23.15
N MET A 553 -0.74 1.93 -22.74
CA MET A 553 -0.03 1.58 -21.50
C MET A 553 1.49 1.72 -21.62
N GLU A 554 2.01 2.08 -22.79
CA GLU A 554 3.43 2.29 -23.04
C GLU A 554 4.29 1.05 -22.73
N LEU A 555 3.76 -0.15 -22.95
CA LEU A 555 4.46 -1.39 -22.62
C LEU A 555 5.73 -1.57 -23.49
N PRO A 556 6.75 -2.28 -22.98
CA PRO A 556 7.96 -2.57 -23.75
C PRO A 556 7.63 -3.17 -25.12
N GLY A 557 8.17 -2.57 -26.19
CA GLY A 557 7.92 -3.01 -27.58
C GLY A 557 6.72 -2.36 -28.27
N PHE A 558 5.90 -1.61 -27.55
CA PHE A 558 4.68 -0.96 -28.07
C PHE A 558 4.69 0.57 -27.97
N THR A 559 5.78 1.16 -27.45
CA THR A 559 6.05 2.60 -27.43
C THR A 559 6.52 3.08 -28.81
N ALA A 560 5.93 4.16 -29.32
CA ALA A 560 6.39 4.81 -30.54
C ALA A 560 7.70 5.58 -30.29
N ASP A 561 8.84 4.89 -30.38
CA ASP A 561 9.99 5.28 -31.22
C ASP A 561 10.97 4.09 -31.34
N LYS A 562 11.32 3.74 -32.57
CA LYS A 562 12.11 2.56 -32.98
C LYS A 562 13.55 3.03 -33.27
N MET A 563 14.56 2.68 -32.46
CA MET A 563 15.90 2.30 -33.00
C MET A 563 16.95 1.95 -31.92
N SER A 564 16.97 2.60 -30.75
CA SER A 564 18.11 2.50 -29.82
C SER A 564 18.09 1.21 -28.97
N LYS A 565 16.91 0.61 -28.78
CA LYS A 565 16.69 -0.53 -27.87
C LYS A 565 17.09 -1.90 -28.45
N PHE A 566 17.33 -2.01 -29.75
CA PHE A 566 17.63 -3.30 -30.41
C PHE A 566 19.13 -3.58 -30.59
N ARG A 567 20.02 -2.57 -30.58
CA ARG A 567 21.48 -2.78 -30.76
C ARG A 567 22.26 -3.03 -29.47
N GLU A 568 21.85 -2.46 -28.34
CA GLU A 568 22.58 -2.58 -27.08
C GLU A 568 22.23 -3.84 -26.28
N ASN A 569 20.94 -4.23 -26.23
CA ASN A 569 20.50 -5.30 -25.33
C ASN A 569 20.85 -6.71 -25.82
N TYR A 570 21.02 -6.92 -27.13
CA TYR A 570 21.44 -8.23 -27.66
C TYR A 570 22.94 -8.51 -27.41
N ARG A 571 23.73 -7.48 -27.07
CA ARG A 571 25.17 -7.61 -26.82
C ARG A 571 25.54 -7.79 -25.34
N ALA A 572 24.61 -7.59 -24.40
CA ALA A 572 24.97 -7.39 -22.98
C ALA A 572 24.49 -8.47 -21.99
N SER A 573 23.61 -9.40 -22.35
CA SER A 573 22.96 -10.31 -21.39
C SER A 573 23.31 -11.79 -21.58
N GLY A 574 24.59 -12.13 -21.43
CA GLY A 574 25.03 -13.51 -21.22
C GLY A 574 25.11 -13.85 -19.73
N GLY A 575 24.45 -14.94 -19.31
CA GLY A 575 24.70 -15.62 -18.02
C GLY A 575 23.45 -16.02 -17.23
N GLU A 576 23.28 -17.33 -16.99
CA GLU A 576 22.21 -17.95 -16.16
C GLU A 576 22.56 -18.00 -14.66
N PRO A 577 21.59 -18.07 -13.70
CA PRO A 577 21.88 -18.27 -12.27
C PRO A 577 21.33 -19.56 -11.64
N GLY A 578 22.12 -20.14 -10.72
CA GLY A 578 21.77 -21.20 -9.77
C GLY A 578 21.49 -20.70 -8.33
N HIS A 579 20.88 -21.54 -7.49
CA HIS A 579 20.25 -21.16 -6.21
C HIS A 579 21.01 -21.60 -4.93
N THR A 580 22.18 -21.02 -4.66
CA THR A 580 22.91 -21.22 -3.39
C THR A 580 22.96 -19.91 -2.59
N ARG A 581 22.83 -19.96 -1.26
CA ARG A 581 22.87 -18.77 -0.36
C ARG A 581 24.18 -18.72 0.39
N TYR A 582 24.85 -17.57 0.39
CA TYR A 582 26.15 -17.35 1.03
C TYR A 582 26.05 -16.26 2.14
N GLY A 583 26.73 -16.41 3.29
CA GLY A 583 26.80 -15.44 4.41
C GLY A 583 27.32 -16.01 5.75
N TRP A 584 27.45 -15.16 6.78
CA TRP A 584 28.01 -15.47 8.13
C TRP A 584 26.97 -15.30 9.25
N ILE A 585 26.92 -16.24 10.19
CA ILE A 585 26.08 -16.20 11.41
C ILE A 585 26.96 -16.23 12.67
N ARG A 586 26.62 -15.48 13.73
CA ARG A 586 27.36 -15.54 15.00
C ARG A 586 27.03 -16.83 15.75
N THR A 587 28.06 -17.60 16.11
CA THR A 587 27.95 -18.90 16.79
C THR A 587 28.58 -18.91 18.18
N LYS A 588 29.33 -17.86 18.54
CA LYS A 588 29.95 -17.68 19.86
C LYS A 588 29.82 -16.22 20.32
N ASP A 589 29.77 -16.03 21.64
CA ASP A 589 29.75 -14.70 22.26
C ASP A 589 31.08 -13.96 22.08
#